data_AF-A0A561EYT8-F1
#
_entry.id   AF-A0A561EYT8-F1
#
_cell.length_a   1.000
_cell.length_b   1.000
_cell.length_c   1.000
_cell.angle_alpha   90.00
_cell.angle_beta   90.00
_cell.angle_gamma   90.00
#
_symmetry.space_group_name_H-M   'P 1'
#
loop_
_entity.id
_entity.type
_entity.pdbx_description
1 polymer ?
#
loop_
_entity_poly.entity_id
_entity_poly.type
_entity_poly.pdbx_seq_one_letter_code
_entity_poly.pdbx_strand_id
1 'polypeptide(L)'
;MLKSIPSVLVAVAVAGAAAGTTLGLAQASPTAAPAPATVVQQDSAQATPAPHILDFAHGLKDSPKKLPASATAVPQPVDVDGCDHDYGVIGQCVPVAFPPGVGTSTQERCDWLKAHGFKELKVHNRAKAADKDKLKLDKNKDGVACGRGD
;
A
#
# COMPACT_ATOMS: atom_id res chain seq x y z
N MET A 1 31.21 -25.70 11.74
CA MET A 1 31.36 -26.58 10.56
C MET A 1 30.48 -26.03 9.44
N LEU A 2 30.99 -25.06 8.68
CA LEU A 2 30.31 -24.45 7.54
C LEU A 2 30.42 -25.40 6.34
N LYS A 3 29.29 -25.94 5.88
CA LYS A 3 29.21 -26.81 4.69
C LYS A 3 28.83 -25.96 3.48
N SER A 4 29.81 -25.80 2.61
CA SER A 4 29.77 -25.12 1.31
C SER A 4 28.79 -25.82 0.36
N ILE A 5 27.95 -25.04 -0.34
CA ILE A 5 27.02 -25.51 -1.38
C ILE A 5 27.53 -24.95 -2.72
N PRO A 6 27.78 -25.78 -3.77
CA PRO A 6 28.32 -25.29 -5.02
C PRO A 6 27.25 -24.66 -5.92
N SER A 7 27.62 -23.52 -6.50
CA SER A 7 26.91 -22.81 -7.57
C SER A 7 26.80 -23.65 -8.83
N VAL A 8 25.59 -23.77 -9.40
CA VAL A 8 25.38 -24.35 -10.73
C VAL A 8 25.10 -23.22 -11.71
N LEU A 9 26.05 -22.99 -12.62
CA LEU A 9 25.92 -22.17 -13.82
C LEU A 9 25.17 -22.99 -14.88
N VAL A 10 24.00 -22.52 -15.32
CA VAL A 10 23.31 -23.04 -16.51
C VAL A 10 23.49 -22.02 -17.62
N ALA A 11 24.32 -22.37 -18.62
CA ALA A 11 24.45 -21.65 -19.87
C ALA A 11 23.47 -22.25 -20.88
N VAL A 12 22.58 -21.43 -21.46
CA VAL A 12 21.73 -21.82 -22.59
C VAL A 12 22.21 -21.05 -23.81
N ALA A 13 22.83 -21.75 -24.75
CA ALA A 13 23.13 -21.26 -26.08
C ALA A 13 22.05 -21.79 -27.04
N VAL A 14 21.44 -20.90 -27.82
CA VAL A 14 20.59 -21.27 -28.96
C VAL A 14 21.16 -20.61 -30.21
N ALA A 15 21.73 -21.42 -31.09
CA ALA A 15 22.13 -21.04 -32.43
C ALA A 15 20.95 -21.23 -33.40
N GLY A 16 20.79 -20.28 -34.32
CA GLY A 16 19.68 -20.23 -35.28
C GLY A 16 19.83 -21.08 -36.53
N ALA A 17 18.79 -21.06 -37.36
CA ALA A 17 18.80 -21.47 -38.75
C ALA A 17 17.93 -20.51 -39.59
N ALA A 18 18.46 -20.11 -40.75
CA ALA A 18 17.93 -19.14 -41.68
C ALA A 18 17.06 -19.78 -42.77
N ALA A 19 16.14 -19.01 -43.36
CA ALA A 19 15.61 -19.23 -44.70
C ALA A 19 15.17 -17.89 -45.30
N GLY A 20 15.84 -17.48 -46.38
CA GLY A 20 15.56 -16.26 -47.13
C GLY A 20 14.56 -16.48 -48.27
N THR A 21 13.96 -15.39 -48.74
CA THR A 21 13.31 -15.31 -50.06
C THR A 21 13.63 -13.95 -50.67
N THR A 22 14.24 -14.00 -51.87
CA THR A 22 14.60 -12.87 -52.71
C THR A 22 13.44 -12.57 -53.66
N LEU A 23 12.92 -11.34 -53.68
CA LEU A 23 12.04 -10.85 -54.73
C LEU A 23 12.70 -9.70 -55.47
N GLY A 24 12.66 -9.81 -56.81
CA GLY A 24 13.45 -9.05 -57.77
C GLY A 24 12.99 -7.61 -58.01
N LEU A 25 13.93 -6.84 -58.56
CA LEU A 25 13.75 -5.45 -58.97
C LEU A 25 13.09 -5.39 -60.35
N ALA A 26 11.89 -4.81 -60.42
CA ALA A 26 11.31 -4.31 -61.66
C ALA A 26 11.74 -2.85 -61.86
N GLN A 27 12.36 -2.56 -63.00
CA GLN A 27 12.71 -1.20 -63.45
C GLN A 27 11.47 -0.48 -63.99
N ALA A 28 11.25 0.76 -63.56
CA ALA A 28 10.34 1.71 -64.18
C ALA A 28 11.09 3.00 -64.52
N SER A 29 10.91 3.49 -65.74
CA SER A 29 11.54 4.69 -66.29
C SER A 29 11.11 5.98 -65.56
N PRO A 30 11.99 7.00 -65.44
CA PRO A 30 11.64 8.25 -64.79
C PRO A 30 10.76 9.11 -65.71
N THR A 31 9.46 9.15 -65.42
CA THR A 31 8.59 10.25 -65.85
C THR A 31 9.11 11.54 -65.22
N ALA A 32 9.31 12.58 -66.04
CA ALA A 32 9.79 13.89 -65.58
C ALA A 32 8.89 14.41 -64.44
N ALA A 33 9.48 14.54 -63.26
CA ALA A 33 8.80 15.08 -62.11
C ALA A 33 8.54 16.59 -62.30
N PRO A 34 7.35 17.10 -61.98
CA PRO A 34 7.10 18.54 -61.95
C PRO A 34 8.06 19.21 -60.96
N ALA A 35 8.54 20.41 -61.31
CA ALA A 35 9.41 21.20 -60.46
C ALA A 35 8.84 21.28 -59.03
N PRO A 36 9.67 21.18 -57.98
CA PRO A 36 9.18 21.26 -56.62
C PRO A 36 8.52 22.62 -56.42
N ALA A 37 7.21 22.59 -56.14
CA ALA A 37 6.54 23.76 -55.60
C ALA A 37 7.29 24.14 -54.31
N THR A 38 7.80 25.36 -54.27
CA THR A 38 8.39 25.93 -53.05
C THR A 38 7.30 25.94 -51.99
N VAL A 39 7.32 24.94 -51.10
CA VAL A 39 6.56 25.00 -49.87
C VAL A 39 7.17 26.16 -49.10
N VAL A 40 6.45 27.28 -49.02
CA VAL A 40 6.76 28.30 -48.03
C VAL A 40 6.51 27.61 -46.69
N GLN A 41 7.58 27.11 -46.10
CA GLN A 41 7.58 26.65 -44.73
C GLN A 41 7.33 27.91 -43.91
N GLN A 42 6.05 28.19 -43.63
CA GLN A 42 5.72 29.11 -42.56
C GLN A 42 6.30 28.46 -41.32
N ASP A 43 7.51 28.93 -40.97
CA ASP A 43 8.08 28.80 -39.65
C ASP A 43 7.16 29.58 -38.71
N SER A 44 6.00 28.99 -38.45
CA SER A 44 5.26 29.23 -37.24
C SER A 44 6.13 28.57 -36.18
N ALA A 45 7.19 29.28 -35.80
CA ALA A 45 7.82 29.08 -34.52
C ALA A 45 6.72 29.36 -33.49
N GLN A 46 5.86 28.36 -33.26
CA GLN A 46 5.02 28.32 -32.09
C GLN A 46 6.04 28.24 -30.96
N ALA A 47 6.33 29.40 -30.38
CA ALA A 47 7.14 29.49 -29.20
C ALA A 47 6.54 28.51 -28.20
N THR A 48 7.28 27.44 -27.91
CA THR A 48 6.89 26.50 -26.86
C THR A 48 6.70 27.35 -25.61
N PRO A 49 5.50 27.40 -25.01
CA PRO A 49 5.27 28.25 -23.86
C PRO A 49 6.24 27.82 -22.77
N ALA A 50 6.90 28.81 -22.16
CA ALA A 50 7.79 28.55 -21.06
C ALA A 50 7.02 27.79 -19.95
N PRO A 51 7.67 26.85 -19.24
CA PRO A 51 7.02 26.16 -18.14
C PRO A 51 6.55 27.18 -17.10
N HIS A 52 5.31 27.02 -16.64
CA HIS A 52 4.78 27.85 -15.57
C HIS A 52 5.43 27.45 -14.25
N ILE A 53 6.46 28.20 -13.84
CA ILE A 53 7.13 28.00 -12.56
C ILE A 53 6.33 28.72 -11.47
N LEU A 54 5.92 27.98 -10.45
CA LEU A 54 5.23 28.54 -9.29
C LEU A 54 6.24 29.28 -8.40
N ASP A 55 5.85 30.44 -7.88
CA ASP A 55 6.71 31.35 -7.10
C ASP A 55 7.53 30.67 -5.99
N PHE A 56 7.00 29.63 -5.36
CA PHE A 56 7.72 28.88 -4.31
C PHE A 56 9.01 28.21 -4.81
N ALA A 57 9.12 27.90 -6.11
CA ALA A 57 10.29 27.29 -6.70
C ALA A 57 11.49 28.25 -6.74
N HIS A 58 11.24 29.54 -6.62
CA HIS A 58 12.27 30.57 -6.46
C HIS A 58 12.61 30.85 -4.99
N GLY A 59 11.98 30.12 -4.07
CA GLY A 59 12.12 30.27 -2.63
C GLY A 59 10.81 30.68 -1.97
N LEU A 60 10.66 30.32 -0.70
CA LEU A 60 9.57 30.82 0.12
C LEU A 60 9.82 32.30 0.40
N LYS A 61 8.84 33.14 0.04
CA LYS A 61 8.89 34.59 0.28
C LYS A 61 8.83 34.94 1.77
N ASP A 62 8.19 34.08 2.56
CA ASP A 62 7.97 34.28 3.98
C ASP A 62 8.64 33.20 4.82
N SER A 63 9.04 33.59 6.02
CA SER A 63 9.49 32.66 7.05
C SER A 63 8.35 31.74 7.49
N PRO A 64 8.64 30.47 7.84
CA PRO A 64 7.65 29.56 8.39
C PRO A 64 6.98 30.17 9.63
N LYS A 65 5.65 30.14 9.66
CA LYS A 65 4.90 30.54 10.85
C LYS A 65 5.22 29.59 12.00
N LYS A 66 5.38 30.15 13.20
CA LYS A 66 5.53 29.37 14.43
C LYS A 66 4.30 28.48 14.61
N LEU A 67 4.52 27.20 14.90
CA LEU A 67 3.43 26.28 15.22
C LEU A 67 2.69 26.78 16.47
N PRO A 68 1.35 26.63 16.50
CA PRO A 68 0.58 26.89 17.71
C PRO A 68 1.07 25.98 18.84
N ALA A 69 0.77 26.35 20.08
CA ALA A 69 1.02 25.49 21.22
C ALA A 69 0.29 24.15 21.03
N SER A 70 0.88 23.06 21.55
CA SER A 70 0.23 21.75 21.54
C SER A 70 -1.17 21.85 22.15
N ALA A 71 -2.15 21.28 21.46
CA ALA A 71 -3.51 21.23 21.96
C ALA A 71 -3.57 20.47 23.28
N THR A 72 -4.45 20.92 24.18
CA THR A 72 -4.77 20.17 25.40
C THR A 72 -5.39 18.83 25.01
N ALA A 73 -4.87 17.74 25.56
CA ALA A 73 -5.43 16.41 25.32
C ALA A 73 -6.87 16.35 25.86
N VAL A 74 -7.81 15.98 24.99
CA VAL A 74 -9.20 15.73 25.37
C VAL A 74 -9.36 14.23 25.62
N PRO A 75 -9.85 13.79 26.79
CA PRO A 75 -10.13 12.37 27.03
C PRO A 75 -11.11 11.84 25.99
N GLN A 76 -10.69 10.87 25.19
CA GLN A 76 -11.56 10.17 24.26
C GLN A 76 -11.95 8.82 24.87
N PRO A 77 -13.23 8.39 24.76
CA PRO A 77 -13.61 7.00 24.98
C PRO A 77 -12.75 6.07 24.13
N VAL A 78 -12.45 4.86 24.64
CA VAL A 78 -11.59 3.89 23.92
C VAL A 78 -12.23 3.43 22.61
N ASP A 79 -13.55 3.58 22.49
CA ASP A 79 -14.42 3.13 21.42
C ASP A 79 -14.71 4.20 20.34
N VAL A 80 -14.11 5.39 20.43
CA VAL A 80 -14.33 6.47 19.43
C VAL A 80 -13.96 6.03 18.01
N ASP A 81 -12.94 5.18 17.89
CA ASP A 81 -12.46 4.65 16.62
C ASP A 81 -13.22 3.37 16.19
N GLY A 82 -14.21 2.93 16.98
CA GLY A 82 -14.86 1.62 16.83
C GLY A 82 -13.97 0.43 17.24
N CYS A 83 -12.81 0.72 17.84
CA CYS A 83 -11.83 -0.23 18.29
C CYS A 83 -11.85 -0.36 19.82
N ASP A 84 -11.61 -1.55 20.34
CA ASP A 84 -11.39 -1.81 21.75
C ASP A 84 -9.87 -1.95 21.95
N HIS A 85 -9.28 -0.91 22.53
CA HIS A 85 -7.85 -0.85 22.83
C HIS A 85 -7.47 -1.56 24.13
N ASP A 86 -8.41 -2.19 24.84
CA ASP A 86 -8.10 -3.00 26.02
C ASP A 86 -7.54 -4.39 25.62
N TYR A 87 -7.58 -4.76 24.33
CA TYR A 87 -7.08 -6.04 23.80
C TYR A 87 -5.92 -5.91 22.80
N GLY A 88 -4.97 -6.83 22.89
CA GLY A 88 -3.93 -7.04 21.89
C GLY A 88 -2.67 -6.23 22.16
N VAL A 89 -2.18 -5.55 21.13
CA VAL A 89 -0.99 -4.66 21.18
C VAL A 89 -1.42 -3.23 20.84
N ILE A 90 -0.57 -2.24 21.13
CA ILE A 90 -0.89 -0.80 21.03
C ILE A 90 -1.48 -0.35 19.67
N GLY A 91 -1.23 -1.08 18.57
CA GLY A 91 -1.78 -0.81 17.24
C GLY A 91 -2.84 -1.79 16.72
N GLN A 92 -3.28 -2.75 17.54
CA GLN A 92 -4.29 -3.72 17.15
C GLN A 92 -5.69 -3.16 17.45
N CYS A 93 -6.54 -3.09 16.43
CA CYS A 93 -7.95 -2.71 16.60
C CYS A 93 -8.81 -3.97 16.72
N VAL A 94 -9.39 -4.21 17.90
CA VAL A 94 -10.44 -5.23 18.08
C VAL A 94 -11.79 -4.55 17.94
N PRO A 95 -12.73 -5.01 17.10
CA PRO A 95 -14.01 -4.32 16.96
C PRO A 95 -14.81 -4.30 18.26
N VAL A 96 -15.30 -3.12 18.67
CA VAL A 96 -16.23 -3.01 19.82
C VAL A 96 -17.60 -3.60 19.49
N ALA A 97 -17.95 -3.62 18.20
CA ALA A 97 -19.16 -4.21 17.66
C ALA A 97 -18.78 -5.21 16.56
N PHE A 98 -19.19 -6.46 16.74
CA PHE A 98 -18.99 -7.50 15.74
C PHE A 98 -20.04 -7.39 14.62
N PRO A 99 -19.72 -7.83 13.38
CA PRO A 99 -20.67 -7.86 12.28
C PRO A 99 -21.93 -8.68 12.60
N PRO A 100 -23.07 -8.37 11.97
CA PRO A 100 -24.26 -9.20 12.11
C PRO A 100 -23.98 -10.64 11.68
N GLY A 101 -24.42 -11.60 12.47
CA GLY A 101 -24.15 -13.02 12.26
C GLY A 101 -22.99 -13.59 13.09
N VAL A 102 -22.16 -12.73 13.70
CA VAL A 102 -21.28 -13.17 14.79
C VAL A 102 -22.10 -13.22 16.07
N GLY A 103 -22.19 -14.40 16.69
CA GLY A 103 -22.97 -14.56 17.91
C GLY A 103 -22.38 -13.81 19.10
N THR A 104 -23.11 -13.84 20.21
CA THR A 104 -22.73 -13.09 21.43
C THR A 104 -21.85 -13.89 22.38
N SER A 105 -21.59 -15.17 22.09
CA SER A 105 -20.70 -15.97 22.92
C SER A 105 -19.24 -15.59 22.71
N THR A 106 -18.42 -15.79 23.76
CA THR A 106 -16.96 -15.62 23.70
C THR A 106 -16.37 -16.47 22.58
N GLN A 107 -16.79 -17.72 22.47
CA GLN A 107 -16.32 -18.66 21.44
C GLN A 107 -16.56 -18.13 20.03
N GLU A 108 -17.79 -17.73 19.69
CA GLU A 108 -18.13 -17.25 18.34
C GLU A 108 -17.35 -15.99 17.96
N ARG A 109 -17.19 -15.07 18.92
CA ARG A 109 -16.41 -13.85 18.72
C ARG A 109 -14.92 -14.16 18.55
N CYS A 110 -14.38 -15.06 19.35
CA CYS A 110 -12.99 -15.50 19.24
C CYS A 110 -12.73 -16.28 17.95
N ASP A 111 -13.67 -17.07 17.48
CA ASP A 111 -13.58 -17.77 16.20
C ASP A 111 -13.61 -16.77 15.03
N TRP A 112 -14.47 -15.75 15.11
CA TRP A 112 -14.46 -14.67 14.13
C TRP A 112 -13.12 -13.91 14.13
N LEU A 113 -12.59 -13.56 15.31
CA LEU A 113 -11.30 -12.90 15.45
C LEU A 113 -10.18 -13.75 14.84
N LYS A 114 -10.12 -15.05 15.17
CA LYS A 114 -9.13 -15.97 14.61
C LYS A 114 -9.23 -16.06 13.08
N ALA A 115 -10.45 -16.15 12.53
CA ALA A 115 -10.68 -16.17 11.09
C ALA A 115 -10.22 -14.88 10.39
N HIS A 116 -10.17 -13.75 11.12
CA HIS A 116 -9.72 -12.45 10.61
C HIS A 116 -8.24 -12.14 10.96
N GLY A 117 -7.47 -13.16 11.37
CA GLY A 117 -6.02 -13.05 11.57
C GLY A 117 -5.61 -12.55 12.96
N PHE A 118 -6.55 -12.38 13.88
CA PHE A 118 -6.23 -12.11 15.26
C PHE A 118 -5.71 -13.39 15.93
N LYS A 119 -4.66 -13.24 16.74
CA LYS A 119 -4.12 -14.31 17.59
C LYS A 119 -4.68 -14.14 19.00
N GLU A 120 -4.12 -14.90 19.94
CA GLU A 120 -4.34 -14.67 21.37
C GLU A 120 -4.11 -13.19 21.72
N LEU A 121 -5.10 -12.58 22.37
CA LEU A 121 -5.15 -11.15 22.60
C LEU A 121 -4.81 -10.86 24.06
N LYS A 122 -3.71 -10.13 24.30
CA LYS A 122 -3.38 -9.73 25.66
C LYS A 122 -4.41 -8.72 26.18
N VAL A 123 -5.00 -8.98 27.33
CA VAL A 123 -5.87 -8.01 28.02
C VAL A 123 -5.01 -7.07 28.83
N HIS A 124 -5.12 -5.77 28.54
CA HIS A 124 -4.38 -4.73 29.24
C HIS A 124 -5.02 -4.45 30.62
N ASN A 125 -4.16 -4.14 31.62
CA ASN A 125 -4.57 -3.79 32.99
C ASN A 125 -5.43 -4.85 33.72
N ARG A 126 -4.93 -6.08 33.80
CA ARG A 126 -5.50 -7.28 34.46
C ARG A 126 -6.22 -7.04 35.79
N ALA A 127 -5.63 -6.23 36.68
CA ALA A 127 -6.21 -5.94 38.00
C ALA A 127 -7.52 -5.14 37.93
N LYS A 128 -7.82 -4.52 36.78
CA LYS A 128 -9.11 -3.90 36.44
C LYS A 128 -9.78 -4.58 35.24
N ALA A 129 -9.31 -5.76 34.82
CA ALA A 129 -9.80 -6.43 33.62
C ALA A 129 -11.28 -6.76 33.68
N ALA A 130 -11.86 -6.99 34.86
CA ALA A 130 -13.31 -7.19 34.95
C ALA A 130 -14.14 -6.00 34.42
N ASP A 131 -13.62 -4.78 34.52
CA ASP A 131 -14.27 -3.55 34.04
C ASP A 131 -13.85 -3.18 32.60
N LYS A 132 -12.79 -3.82 32.10
CA LYS A 132 -12.12 -3.55 30.81
C LYS A 132 -12.34 -4.65 29.77
N ASP A 133 -12.68 -5.86 30.20
CA ASP A 133 -13.13 -6.98 29.38
C ASP A 133 -14.58 -6.75 28.93
N LYS A 134 -14.82 -5.60 28.26
CA LYS A 134 -16.16 -5.16 27.84
C LYS A 134 -16.79 -6.15 26.87
N LEU A 135 -15.95 -6.76 26.03
CA LEU A 135 -16.33 -7.75 25.03
C LEU A 135 -16.46 -9.17 25.60
N LYS A 136 -16.04 -9.38 26.86
CA LYS A 136 -16.10 -10.68 27.56
C LYS A 136 -15.36 -11.78 26.80
N LEU A 137 -14.18 -11.44 26.28
CA LEU A 137 -13.35 -12.34 25.48
C LEU A 137 -12.34 -13.13 26.33
N ASP A 138 -12.05 -12.67 27.55
CA ASP A 138 -11.21 -13.35 28.54
C ASP A 138 -12.09 -13.91 29.67
N LYS A 139 -12.76 -15.02 29.36
CA LYS A 139 -13.78 -15.61 30.24
C LYS A 139 -13.16 -16.22 31.50
N ASN A 140 -11.97 -16.80 31.36
CA ASN A 140 -11.24 -17.42 32.46
C ASN A 140 -10.43 -16.40 33.28
N LYS A 141 -10.34 -15.15 32.82
CA LYS A 141 -9.64 -14.03 33.46
C LYS A 141 -8.14 -14.29 33.61
N ASP A 142 -7.55 -15.04 32.69
CA ASP A 142 -6.13 -15.37 32.68
C ASP A 142 -5.27 -14.27 32.01
N GLY A 143 -5.92 -13.23 31.47
CA GLY A 143 -5.27 -12.08 30.88
C GLY A 143 -4.96 -12.20 29.41
N VAL A 144 -5.42 -13.27 28.79
CA VAL A 144 -5.25 -13.59 27.39
C VAL A 144 -6.61 -13.98 26.86
N ALA A 145 -7.24 -13.07 26.13
CA ALA A 145 -8.49 -13.34 25.44
C ALA A 145 -8.28 -14.23 24.22
N CYS A 146 -9.30 -15.05 23.93
CA CYS A 146 -9.30 -16.02 22.83
C CYS A 146 -8.18 -17.05 22.91
N GLY A 147 -7.66 -17.27 24.13
CA GLY A 147 -6.69 -18.29 24.44
C GLY A 147 -7.31 -19.68 24.50
N ARG A 148 -6.57 -20.63 25.07
CA ARG A 148 -7.03 -22.02 25.17
C ARG A 148 -8.18 -22.21 26.17
N GLY A 149 -8.42 -21.24 27.05
CA GLY A 149 -9.39 -21.33 28.14
C GLY A 149 -10.64 -20.47 27.97
N ASP A 150 -10.83 -19.84 26.81
CA ASP A 150 -11.94 -18.93 26.51
C ASP A 150 -12.99 -19.51 25.57
#